data_AF-A0A813E813-F1
#
_entry.id   AF-A0A813E813-F1
#
_cell.length_a   1.000
_cell.length_b   1.000
_cell.length_c   1.000
_cell.angle_alpha   90.00
_cell.angle_beta   90.00
_cell.angle_gamma   90.00
#
_symmetry.space_group_name_H-M   'P 1'
#
loop_
_entity.id
_entity.type
_entity.pdbx_description
1 polymer ?
#
loop_
_entity_poly.entity_id
_entity_poly.type
_entity_poly.pdbx_seq_one_letter_code
_entity_poly.pdbx_strand_id
1 'polypeptide(L)'
;AMTSLYENLRSLITVVDELRDVGLQKYISLPRIAAIGTQSSGKSSLIESIVGLDFLPRGGGVVTRRPLELRLVHLNTQEFSGNQAWAIFDGQEKKITDFNDVRK
;
A
#
# COMPACT_ATOMS: atom_id res chain seq x y z
N ALA A 1 -9.98 3.00 -25.50
CA ALA A 1 -10.86 3.65 -24.50
C ALA A 1 -10.47 3.25 -23.08
N MET A 2 -10.54 1.97 -22.71
CA MET A 2 -10.26 1.50 -21.33
C MET A 2 -8.83 1.82 -20.85
N THR A 3 -7.81 1.63 -21.69
CA THR A 3 -6.40 1.92 -21.35
C THR A 3 -6.18 3.40 -21.03
N SER A 4 -6.76 4.31 -21.80
CA SER A 4 -6.63 5.76 -21.56
C SER A 4 -7.31 6.19 -20.26
N LEU A 5 -8.44 5.57 -19.89
CA LEU A 5 -9.07 5.82 -18.59
C LEU A 5 -8.17 5.38 -17.44
N TYR A 6 -7.53 4.21 -17.55
CA TYR A 6 -6.60 3.72 -16.54
C TYR A 6 -5.35 4.58 -16.41
N GLU A 7 -4.77 5.04 -17.52
CA GLU A 7 -3.63 5.97 -17.49
C GLU A 7 -3.99 7.26 -16.76
N ASN A 8 -5.13 7.87 -17.10
CA ASN A 8 -5.61 9.08 -16.43
C ASN A 8 -5.83 8.86 -14.92
N LEU A 9 -6.38 7.69 -14.54
CA LEU A 9 -6.58 7.34 -13.14
C LEU A 9 -5.25 7.18 -12.39
N ARG A 10 -4.24 6.58 -13.03
CA ARG A 10 -2.89 6.46 -12.47
C ARG A 10 -2.27 7.83 -12.23
N SER A 11 -2.33 8.72 -13.21
CA SER A 11 -1.84 10.09 -13.06
C SER A 11 -2.52 10.82 -11.89
N LEU A 12 -3.83 10.63 -11.72
CA LEU A 12 -4.55 11.22 -10.58
C LEU A 12 -4.08 10.64 -9.23
N ILE A 13 -3.87 9.33 -9.14
CA ILE A 13 -3.36 8.68 -7.93
C ILE A 13 -1.97 9.22 -7.58
N THR A 14 -1.08 9.34 -8.57
CA THR A 14 0.26 9.93 -8.38
C THR A 14 0.18 11.35 -7.85
N VAL A 15 -0.67 12.20 -8.43
CA VAL A 15 -0.86 13.58 -7.94
C VAL A 15 -1.36 13.58 -6.49
N VAL A 16 -2.34 12.73 -6.15
CA VAL A 16 -2.83 12.62 -4.77
C VAL A 16 -1.71 12.21 -3.80
N ASP A 17 -0.82 11.31 -4.23
CA ASP A 17 0.32 10.87 -3.44
C ASP A 17 1.36 11.98 -3.24
N GLU A 18 1.70 12.72 -4.29
CA GLU A 18 2.61 13.88 -4.21
C GLU A 18 2.06 14.97 -3.28
N LEU A 19 0.76 15.26 -3.37
CA LEU A 19 0.09 16.22 -2.47
C LEU A 19 0.14 15.73 -1.01
N ARG A 20 0.12 14.42 -0.78
CA ARG A 20 0.24 13.83 0.56
C ARG A 20 1.68 13.93 1.10
N ASP A 21 2.66 13.79 0.23
CA ASP A 21 4.09 13.86 0.59
C ASP A 21 4.53 15.27 1.00
N VAL A 22 3.94 16.31 0.39
CA VAL A 22 4.16 17.70 0.82
C VAL A 22 3.36 18.11 2.06
N GLY A 23 2.56 17.21 2.62
CA GLY A 23 1.80 17.46 3.85
C GLY A 23 0.48 18.22 3.64
N LEU A 24 -0.03 18.31 2.41
CA LEU A 24 -1.24 19.08 2.09
C LEU A 24 -2.51 18.50 2.75
N GLN A 25 -2.49 17.22 3.12
CA GLN A 25 -3.55 16.53 3.89
C GLN A 25 -3.88 17.21 5.22
N LYS A 26 -3.02 18.10 5.72
CA LYS A 26 -3.26 18.92 6.93
C LYS A 26 -4.25 20.07 6.68
N TYR A 27 -4.40 20.48 5.42
CA TYR A 27 -5.20 21.63 5.01
C TYR A 27 -6.43 21.23 4.19
N ILE A 28 -6.32 20.17 3.38
CA ILE A 28 -7.44 19.63 2.59
C ILE A 28 -7.58 18.13 2.82
N SER A 29 -8.79 17.61 2.69
CA SER A 29 -9.02 16.16 2.75
C SER A 29 -8.59 15.52 1.43
N LEU A 30 -7.48 14.78 1.47
CA LEU A 30 -7.07 13.90 0.38
C LEU A 30 -7.77 12.54 0.48
N PRO A 31 -8.18 11.92 -0.65
CA PRO A 31 -8.88 10.65 -0.62
C PRO A 31 -8.00 9.54 -0.03
N ARG A 32 -8.63 8.66 0.76
CA ARG A 32 -8.03 7.50 1.42
C ARG A 32 -9.06 6.38 1.48
N ILE A 33 -8.58 5.13 1.43
CA ILE A 33 -9.41 3.94 1.63
C ILE A 33 -9.08 3.38 3.01
N ALA A 34 -10.09 3.20 3.86
CA ALA A 34 -9.94 2.61 5.18
C ALA A 34 -10.66 1.26 5.25
N ALA A 35 -9.93 0.21 5.62
CA ALA A 35 -10.51 -1.10 5.90
C ALA A 35 -10.85 -1.20 7.39
N ILE A 36 -12.15 -1.23 7.72
CA ILE A 36 -12.66 -1.25 9.10
C ILE A 36 -13.59 -2.44 9.28
N GLY A 37 -13.50 -3.12 10.43
CA GLY A 37 -14.32 -4.28 10.72
C GLY A 37 -13.87 -5.02 11.97
N THR A 38 -14.77 -5.87 12.49
CA THR A 38 -14.56 -6.69 13.70
C THR A 38 -13.33 -7.61 13.57
N GLN A 39 -12.83 -8.13 14.68
CA GLN A 39 -11.75 -9.14 14.65
C GLN A 39 -12.18 -10.33 13.77
N SER A 40 -11.24 -10.91 13.01
CA SER A 40 -11.49 -12.07 12.13
C SER A 40 -12.43 -11.84 10.92
N SER A 41 -12.87 -10.60 10.66
CA SER A 41 -13.67 -10.25 9.46
C SER A 41 -12.90 -10.29 8.11
N GLY A 42 -11.68 -10.81 8.08
CA GLY A 42 -10.90 -10.95 6.83
C GLY A 42 -10.22 -9.67 6.32
N LYS A 43 -10.16 -8.58 7.10
CA LYS A 43 -9.49 -7.32 6.69
C LYS A 43 -8.06 -7.52 6.19
N SER A 44 -7.25 -8.27 6.94
CA SER A 44 -5.87 -8.55 6.55
C SER A 44 -5.82 -9.37 5.27
N SER A 45 -6.67 -10.39 5.15
CA SER A 45 -6.77 -11.22 3.94
C SER A 45 -7.20 -10.43 2.71
N LEU A 46 -8.11 -9.46 2.86
CA LEU A 46 -8.51 -8.54 1.78
C LEU A 46 -7.33 -7.70 1.31
N ILE A 47 -6.59 -7.09 2.25
CA ILE A 47 -5.41 -6.27 1.93
C ILE A 47 -4.34 -7.12 1.24
N GLU A 48 -4.01 -8.29 1.79
CA GLU A 48 -3.04 -9.24 1.20
C GLU A 48 -3.49 -9.69 -0.20
N SER A 49 -4.79 -9.91 -0.42
CA SER A 49 -5.33 -10.28 -1.74
C SER A 49 -5.21 -9.16 -2.78
N ILE A 50 -5.36 -7.90 -2.37
CA ILE A 50 -5.17 -6.73 -3.26
C ILE A 50 -3.69 -6.59 -3.63
N VAL A 51 -2.78 -6.82 -2.68
CA VAL A 51 -1.33 -6.72 -2.91
C VAL A 51 -0.77 -7.94 -3.64
N GLY A 52 -1.40 -9.10 -3.47
CA GLY A 52 -0.93 -10.38 -4.01
C GLY A 52 0.22 -11.01 -3.22
N LEU A 53 0.48 -10.54 -2.00
CA LEU A 53 1.59 -10.99 -1.14
C LEU A 53 1.10 -11.16 0.30
N ASP A 54 1.64 -12.16 1.00
CA ASP A 54 1.44 -12.35 2.42
C ASP A 54 2.50 -11.56 3.20
N PHE A 55 2.10 -10.50 3.88
CA PHE A 55 3.03 -9.59 4.57
C PHE A 55 2.49 -9.01 5.87
N LEU A 56 1.21 -9.25 6.18
CA LEU A 56 0.65 -8.81 7.45
C LEU A 56 0.91 -9.88 8.53
N PRO A 57 1.14 -9.46 9.78
CA PRO A 57 1.27 -10.41 10.88
C PRO A 57 0.07 -11.36 10.93
N ARG A 58 0.29 -12.61 11.37
CA ARG A 58 -0.80 -13.55 11.70
C ARG A 58 -0.59 -14.09 13.11
N GLY A 59 -1.67 -14.31 13.84
CA GLY A 59 -1.62 -14.84 15.20
C GLY A 59 -3.00 -14.89 15.83
N GLY A 60 -3.09 -15.53 17.01
CA GLY A 60 -4.29 -15.51 17.85
C GLY A 60 -4.50 -14.15 18.52
N GLY A 61 -5.75 -13.75 18.71
CA GLY A 61 -6.11 -12.46 19.32
C GLY A 61 -6.09 -11.28 18.33
N VAL A 62 -5.92 -10.05 18.85
CA VAL A 62 -5.87 -8.84 18.01
C VAL A 62 -4.51 -8.76 17.32
N VAL A 63 -4.53 -8.95 16.01
CA VAL A 63 -3.35 -8.98 15.14
C VAL A 63 -2.87 -7.58 14.78
N THR A 64 -3.79 -6.71 14.34
CA THR A 64 -3.48 -5.32 13.99
C THR A 64 -3.63 -4.43 15.22
N ARG A 65 -2.52 -4.20 15.95
CA ARG A 65 -2.50 -3.41 17.19
C ARG A 65 -2.19 -1.92 16.98
N ARG A 66 -1.80 -1.54 15.78
CA ARG A 66 -1.53 -0.16 15.36
C ARG A 66 -2.23 0.10 14.02
N PRO A 67 -2.74 1.31 13.76
CA PRO A 67 -3.16 1.70 12.42
C PRO A 67 -2.01 1.47 11.44
N LEU A 68 -2.30 0.83 10.31
CA LEU A 68 -1.34 0.63 9.23
C LEU A 68 -1.73 1.56 8.08
N GLU A 69 -0.81 2.43 7.68
CA GLU A 69 -0.93 3.21 6.45
C GLU A 69 -0.16 2.48 5.35
N LEU A 70 -0.87 1.93 4.37
CA LEU A 70 -0.29 1.22 3.24
C LEU A 70 -0.30 2.12 2.01
N ARG A 71 0.85 2.26 1.35
CA ARG A 71 0.98 2.94 0.06
C ARG A 71 1.43 1.94 -0.99
N LEU A 72 0.58 1.74 -1.99
CA LEU A 72 0.87 0.86 -3.12
C LEU A 72 1.37 1.70 -4.28
N VAL A 73 2.66 1.58 -4.58
CA VAL A 73 3.29 2.29 -5.69
C VAL A 73 3.36 1.35 -6.88
N HIS A 74 2.69 1.71 -7.97
CA HIS A 74 2.80 0.97 -9.22
C HIS A 74 4.06 1.41 -9.96
N LEU A 75 4.95 0.46 -10.25
CA LEU A 75 6.15 0.68 -11.06
C LEU A 75 5.84 0.34 -12.51
N ASN A 76 6.22 1.23 -13.44
CA ASN A 76 6.12 0.95 -14.86
C ASN A 76 7.12 -0.17 -15.22
N THR A 77 6.63 -1.22 -15.88
CA THR A 77 7.44 -2.37 -16.32
C THR A 77 8.59 -1.98 -17.27
N GLN A 78 8.50 -0.80 -17.92
CA GLN A 78 9.59 -0.28 -18.75
C GLN A 78 10.75 0.33 -17.93
N GLU A 79 10.47 0.80 -16.71
CA GLU A 79 11.45 1.44 -15.81
C GLU A 79 12.01 0.45 -14.78
N PHE A 80 11.34 -0.68 -14.59
CA PHE A 80 11.73 -1.70 -13.61
C PHE A 80 11.73 -3.10 -14.23
N SER A 81 12.91 -3.57 -14.64
CA SER A 81 13.13 -4.90 -15.22
C SER A 81 13.04 -6.04 -14.20
N GLY A 82 12.86 -5.73 -12.91
CA GLY A 82 12.75 -6.70 -11.84
C GLY A 82 11.32 -7.18 -11.66
N ASN A 83 11.06 -8.47 -11.88
CA ASN A 83 9.79 -9.10 -11.49
C ASN A 83 9.60 -9.22 -9.95
N GLN A 84 10.40 -8.51 -9.16
CA GLN A 84 10.45 -8.68 -7.70
C GLN A 84 9.90 -7.44 -6.99
N ALA A 85 8.81 -7.64 -6.24
CA ALA A 85 8.25 -6.64 -5.35
C ALA A 85 9.20 -6.34 -4.18
N TRP A 86 9.10 -5.14 -3.63
CA TRP A 86 9.83 -4.73 -2.44
C TRP A 86 8.98 -3.81 -1.57
N ALA A 87 9.31 -3.74 -0.28
CA ALA A 87 8.70 -2.81 0.67
C ALA A 87 9.77 -1.92 1.31
N ILE A 88 9.36 -0.74 1.72
CA ILE A 88 10.14 0.21 2.53
C ILE A 88 9.24 0.66 3.68
N PHE A 89 9.80 0.79 4.88
CA PHE A 89 9.12 1.41 6.01
C PHE A 89 9.43 2.90 6.08
N ASP A 90 8.47 3.68 6.58
CA ASP A 90 8.63 5.13 6.72
C ASP A 90 9.91 5.49 7.50
N GLY A 91 10.67 6.45 6.98
CA GLY A 91 11.98 6.85 7.51
C GLY A 91 13.14 5.87 7.27
N GLN A 92 12.94 4.79 6.49
CA GLN A 92 14.01 3.87 6.08
C GLN A 92 14.26 3.94 4.58
N GLU A 93 15.50 3.75 4.15
CA GLU A 93 15.85 3.61 2.72
C GLU A 93 16.03 2.14 2.31
N LYS A 94 16.05 1.24 3.29
CA LYS A 94 16.30 -0.18 3.06
C LYS A 94 15.10 -0.82 2.36
N LYS A 95 15.33 -1.26 1.12
CA LYS A 95 14.39 -2.11 0.39
C LYS A 95 14.42 -3.53 0.96
N ILE A 96 13.25 -4.04 1.33
CA ILE A 96 13.05 -5.41 1.80
C ILE A 96 12.35 -6.17 0.69
N THR A 97 12.96 -7.24 0.20
CA THR A 97 12.43 -8.10 -0.87
C THR A 97 11.85 -9.42 -0.34
N ASP A 98 12.27 -9.86 0.85
CA ASP A 98 11.64 -10.98 1.55
C ASP A 98 10.48 -10.48 2.42
N PHE A 99 9.25 -10.78 1.99
CA PHE A 99 8.04 -10.34 2.70
C PHE A 99 7.81 -11.07 4.04
N ASN A 100 8.55 -12.15 4.33
CA ASN A 100 8.58 -12.70 5.68
C ASN A 100 9.28 -11.76 6.67
N ASP A 101 10.23 -10.95 6.20
CA ASP A 101 10.88 -9.94 7.02
C ASP A 101 10.04 -8.66 7.13
N VAL A 102 9.24 -8.33 6.11
CA VAL A 102 8.24 -7.25 6.18
C VAL A 102 7.16 -7.55 7.23
N ARG A 103 6.85 -8.83 7.41
CA ARG A 103 5.81 -9.29 8.34
C ARG A 103 6.21 -9.27 9.82
N LYS A 104 7.51 -9.23 10.13
CA LYS A 104 8.05 -9.26 11.49
C LYS A 104 8.01 -7.87 12.14
#